data_AF-A0A7W3QRD4-F1
#
_entry.id   AF-A0A7W3QRD4-F1
#
_cell.length_a   1.000
_cell.length_b   1.000
_cell.length_c   1.000
_cell.angle_alpha   90.00
_cell.angle_beta   90.00
_cell.angle_gamma   90.00
#
_symmetry.space_group_name_H-M   'P 1'
#
loop_
_entity.id
_entity.type
_entity.pdbx_description
1 polymer ?
#
loop_
_entity_poly.entity_id
_entity_poly.type
_entity_poly.pdbx_seq_one_letter_code
_entity_poly.pdbx_strand_id
1 'polypeptide(L)' 'MYGAGESAAQDNSLLVTFDLVRSGDGTLLRFEETGFREREWEAAVLEEADLGHVRGRDHFLPRLVSYVTRLASKP' A
#
# COMPACT_ATOMS: atom_id res chain seq x y z
N MET A 1 8.43 -16.38 1.95
CA MET A 1 8.81 -15.84 3.27
C MET A 1 10.30 -15.58 3.21
N TYR A 2 10.71 -14.32 3.22
CA TYR A 2 12.13 -13.94 3.24
C TYR A 2 12.70 -14.23 4.63
N GLY A 3 14.00 -14.49 4.68
CA GLY A 3 14.66 -14.87 5.92
C GLY A 3 14.52 -13.77 6.97
N ALA A 4 14.21 -14.15 8.22
CA ALA A 4 14.19 -13.19 9.31
C ALA A 4 15.57 -12.50 9.42
N GLY A 5 15.60 -11.17 9.28
CA GLY A 5 16.81 -10.36 9.32
C GLY A 5 17.31 -9.83 7.96
N GLU A 6 16.71 -10.26 6.85
CA GLU A 6 16.98 -9.69 5.53
C GLU A 6 16.28 -8.32 5.37
N SER A 7 16.96 -7.35 4.75
CA SER A 7 16.36 -6.05 4.47
C SER A 7 15.36 -6.17 3.31
N ALA A 8 14.20 -5.53 3.46
CA ALA A 8 13.20 -5.50 2.39
C ALA A 8 13.72 -4.68 1.20
N ALA A 9 13.62 -5.27 0.02
CA ALA A 9 14.03 -4.75 -1.28
C ALA A 9 13.00 -5.20 -2.34
N GLN A 10 13.01 -4.59 -3.53
CA GLN A 10 11.97 -4.84 -4.54
C GLN A 10 11.98 -6.27 -5.08
N ASP A 11 13.14 -6.92 -5.11
CA ASP A 11 13.32 -8.33 -5.52
C ASP A 11 12.80 -9.31 -4.47
N ASN A 12 12.81 -8.89 -3.21
CA ASN A 12 12.48 -9.73 -2.06
C ASN A 12 11.27 -9.21 -1.27
N SER A 13 10.42 -8.33 -1.79
CA SER A 13 9.26 -7.82 -1.07
C SER A 13 8.35 -7.02 -1.99
N LEU A 14 7.06 -6.98 -1.66
CA LEU A 14 6.20 -5.91 -2.14
C LEU A 14 6.42 -4.71 -1.23
N LEU A 15 6.91 -3.60 -1.79
CA LEU A 15 7.23 -2.40 -1.03
C LEU A 15 6.11 -1.39 -1.15
N VAL A 16 5.60 -0.94 0.00
CA VAL A 16 4.55 0.06 0.10
C VAL A 16 5.13 1.38 0.61
N THR A 17 4.81 2.47 -0.08
CA THR A 17 5.17 3.83 0.34
C THR A 17 3.92 4.69 0.52
N PHE A 18 3.90 5.46 1.60
CA PHE A 18 2.90 6.49 1.87
C PHE A 18 3.59 7.85 1.92
N ASP A 19 3.37 8.68 0.90
CA ASP A 19 3.81 10.07 0.92
C ASP A 19 2.68 10.96 1.40
N LEU A 20 2.95 11.74 2.44
CA LEU A 20 2.00 12.67 3.03
C LEU A 20 2.44 14.10 2.76
N VAL A 21 1.59 14.85 2.07
CA VAL A 21 1.84 16.26 1.75
C VAL A 21 0.72 17.10 2.32
N ARG A 22 1.06 18.19 3.01
CA ARG A 22 0.06 19.15 3.48
C ARG A 22 -0.67 19.75 2.26
N SER A 23 -2.00 19.76 2.29
CA SER A 23 -2.84 20.34 1.24
C SER A 23 -4.02 21.07 1.86
N GLY A 24 -3.97 22.40 1.87
CA GLY A 24 -4.97 23.24 2.54
C GLY A 24 -5.06 22.93 4.04
N ASP A 25 -6.27 22.63 4.49
CA ASP A 25 -6.59 22.24 5.88
C ASP A 25 -6.41 20.74 6.14
N GLY A 26 -5.98 19.97 5.14
CA GLY A 26 -5.81 18.53 5.22
C GLY A 26 -4.44 18.04 4.74
N THR A 27 -4.39 16.74 4.49
CA THR A 27 -3.21 16.03 4.00
C THR A 27 -3.60 15.25 2.74
N LEU A 28 -2.85 15.44 1.66
CA LEU A 28 -2.89 14.58 0.50
C LEU A 28 -1.99 13.37 0.77
N LEU A 29 -2.53 12.17 0.59
CA LEU A 29 -1.81 10.91 0.73
C LEU A 29 -1.63 10.30 -0.67
N ARG A 30 -0.39 10.06 -1.07
CA ARG A 30 -0.04 9.23 -2.23
C ARG A 30 0.36 7.85 -1.73
N PHE A 31 -0.30 6.83 -2.26
CA PHE A 31 0.00 5.43 -1.99
C PHE A 31 0.69 4.84 -3.23
N GLU A 32 1.79 4.14 -3.02
CA GLU A 32 2.49 3.40 -4.06
C GLU A 32 2.85 1.99 -3.56
N GLU A 33 2.71 1.00 -4.43
CA GLU A 33 3.13 -0.38 -4.16
C GLU A 33 3.92 -0.92 -5.36
N THR A 34 5.10 -1.45 -5.08
CA THR A 34 6.08 -1.93 -6.09
C THR A 34 6.60 -3.32 -5.73
N GLY A 35 7.38 -3.94 -6.62
CA GLY A 35 7.98 -5.26 -6.38
C GLY A 35 7.21 -6.43 -7.00
N PHE A 36 6.11 -6.19 -7.72
CA PHE A 36 5.30 -7.27 -8.31
C PHE A 36 6.01 -8.02 -9.44
N ARG A 37 6.76 -7.32 -10.30
CA ARG A 37 7.38 -7.93 -11.50
C ARG A 37 8.64 -8.72 -11.16
N GLU A 38 9.25 -8.37 -10.05
CA GLU A 38 10.49 -8.92 -9.52
C GLU A 38 10.25 -10.24 -8.77
N ARG A 39 8.99 -10.69 -8.66
CA ARG A 39 8.60 -11.91 -7.96
C ARG A 39 8.86 -13.21 -8.73
N GLU A 40 9.35 -13.13 -9.97
CA GLU A 40 9.49 -14.27 -10.89
C GLU A 40 8.19 -15.08 -11.01
N TRP A 41 7.04 -14.42 -10.89
CA TRP A 41 5.74 -15.06 -10.99
C TRP A 41 5.34 -15.30 -12.45
N GLU A 42 4.64 -16.40 -12.67
CA GLU A 42 3.91 -16.61 -13.91
C GLU A 42 2.91 -15.48 -14.15
N ALA A 43 2.70 -15.10 -15.42
CA ALA A 43 1.91 -13.92 -15.77
C ALA A 43 0.49 -13.93 -15.19
N ALA A 44 -0.16 -15.11 -15.13
CA ALA A 44 -1.50 -15.25 -14.54
C ALA A 44 -1.50 -15.00 -13.02
N VAL A 45 -0.45 -15.42 -12.32
CA VAL A 45 -0.31 -15.18 -10.87
C VAL A 45 -0.03 -13.71 -10.60
N LEU A 46 0.79 -13.07 -11.43
CA LEU A 46 1.04 -11.63 -11.36
C LEU A 46 -0.27 -10.83 -11.51
N GLU A 47 -1.08 -11.15 -12.52
CA GLU A 47 -2.36 -10.49 -12.77
C GLU A 47 -3.35 -10.70 -11.62
N GLU A 48 -3.51 -11.94 -11.15
CA GLU A 48 -4.40 -12.24 -10.03
C GLU A 48 -3.97 -11.50 -8.75
N ALA A 49 -2.68 -11.47 -8.46
CA ALA A 49 -2.12 -10.78 -7.31
C ALA A 49 -2.34 -9.26 -7.40
N ASP A 50 -2.01 -8.63 -8.54
CA ASP A 50 -2.22 -7.19 -8.71
C ASP A 50 -3.70 -6.83 -8.58
N LEU A 51 -4.61 -7.58 -9.22
CA LEU A 51 -6.06 -7.35 -9.09
C LEU A 51 -6.55 -7.54 -7.65
N GLY A 52 -6.00 -8.51 -6.92
CA GLY A 52 -6.26 -8.69 -5.48
C GLY A 52 -5.85 -7.48 -4.67
N HIS A 53 -4.67 -6.93 -4.92
CA HIS A 53 -4.16 -5.76 -4.24
C HIS A 53 -4.91 -4.49 -4.64
N VAL A 54 -5.29 -4.30 -5.91
CA VAL A 54 -6.19 -3.22 -6.35
C VAL A 54 -7.46 -3.23 -5.52
N ARG A 55 -8.15 -4.37 -5.43
CA ARG A 55 -9.38 -4.50 -4.62
C ARG A 55 -9.16 -4.16 -3.15
N GLY A 56 -8.02 -4.58 -2.59
CA GLY A 56 -7.63 -4.23 -1.23
C GLY A 56 -7.44 -2.72 -1.05
N ARG A 57 -6.69 -2.08 -1.96
CA ARG A 57 -6.44 -0.62 -1.93
C ARG A 57 -7.74 0.17 -2.04
N ASP A 58 -8.62 -0.20 -2.98
CA ASP A 58 -9.93 0.41 -3.15
C ASP A 58 -10.81 0.28 -1.90
N HIS A 59 -10.69 -0.84 -1.18
CA HIS A 59 -11.42 -1.04 0.07
C HIS A 59 -10.84 -0.23 1.24
N PHE A 60 -9.52 -0.25 1.44
CA PHE A 60 -8.89 0.27 2.65
C PHE A 60 -8.53 1.75 2.59
N LEU A 61 -8.03 2.26 1.47
CA LEU A 61 -7.54 3.64 1.38
C LEU A 61 -8.64 4.68 1.66
N PRO A 62 -9.86 4.59 1.09
CA PRO A 62 -10.92 5.55 1.40
C PRO A 62 -11.34 5.53 2.87
N ARG A 63 -11.22 4.38 3.55
CA ARG A 63 -11.61 4.23 4.96
C ARG A 63 -10.67 4.96 5.92
N LEU A 64 -9.44 5.27 5.50
CA LEU A 64 -8.51 6.09 6.28
C LEU A 64 -9.12 7.47 6.58
N VAL A 65 -9.87 8.05 5.64
CA VAL A 65 -10.54 9.35 5.82
C VAL A 65 -11.50 9.27 7.01
N SER A 66 -12.47 8.35 6.96
CA SER A 66 -13.45 8.17 8.04
C SER A 66 -12.79 7.81 9.38
N TYR A 67 -11.71 7.03 9.36
CA TYR A 67 -10.97 6.68 10.56
C TYR A 67 -10.31 7.91 11.20
N VAL A 68 -9.59 8.70 10.41
CA VAL A 68 -8.87 9.90 10.88
C VAL A 68 -9.85 10.97 11.34
N THR A 69 -10.97 11.18 10.63
CA THR A 69 -12.03 12.12 11.08
C THR A 69 -12.54 11.73 12.47
N ARG A 70 -12.88 10.46 12.69
CA ARG A 70 -13.34 9.97 14.00
C ARG A 70 -12.26 10.10 15.08
N LEU A 71 -10.99 9.90 14.72
CA LEU A 71 -9.88 10.07 15.66
C LEU A 71 -9.70 11.53 16.07
N ALA A 72 -9.77 12.46 15.10
CA ALA A 72 -9.64 13.89 15.33
C ALA A 72 -10.82 14.50 16.12
N SER A 73 -11.99 13.87 16.09
CA SER A 73 -13.16 14.29 16.89
C SER A 73 -13.16 13.78 18.33
N LYS A 74 -12.20 12.94 18.73
CA LYS A 74 -12.07 12.56 20.15
C LYS A 74 -11.47 13.73 20.94
N PRO A 75 -12.05 14.10 22.09
CA PRO A 75 -11.55 15.18 22.93
C PRO A 75 -10.19 14.86 23.56
#